data_AF-A0A3D2L693-F1
#
_entry.id   AF-A0A3D2L693-F1
#
_cell.length_a   1.000
_cell.length_b   1.000
_cell.length_c   1.000
_cell.angle_alpha   90.00
_cell.angle_beta   90.00
_cell.angle_gamma   90.00
#
_symmetry.space_group_name_H-M   'P 1'
#
loop_
_entity.id
_entity.type
_entity.pdbx_description
1 polymer ?
#
loop_
_entity_poly.entity_id
_entity_poly.type
_entity_poly.pdbx_seq_one_letter_code
_entity_poly.pdbx_strand_id
1 'polypeptide(L)'
;ALDHARILDDLGFHDYKISVKASDMFLTVAAYQQLAEATDAPLHLGITEAGGLRTGTVKSSIGMGALLWAGIGDTIRVSLSADPVEEVKVGFEMLKSLGLRT
;
A
#
# COMPACT_ATOMS: atom_id res chain seq x y z
N ALA A 1 -10.64 10.60 -2.07
CA ALA A 1 -10.73 9.16 -2.41
C ALA A 1 -12.19 8.71 -2.44
N LEU A 2 -12.91 8.78 -1.32
CA LEU A 2 -14.31 8.38 -1.22
C LEU A 2 -15.24 9.17 -2.16
N ASP A 3 -15.02 10.47 -2.36
CA ASP A 3 -15.80 11.24 -3.33
C ASP A 3 -15.67 10.72 -4.76
N HIS A 4 -14.47 10.29 -5.16
CA HIS A 4 -14.25 9.71 -6.49
C HIS A 4 -14.83 8.30 -6.58
N ALA A 5 -14.71 7.49 -5.53
CA ALA A 5 -15.35 6.18 -5.45
C ALA A 5 -16.88 6.30 -5.62
N ARG A 6 -17.51 7.25 -4.91
CA ARG A 6 -18.94 7.52 -5.03
C ARG A 6 -19.36 7.89 -6.45
N ILE A 7 -18.57 8.71 -7.16
CA ILE A 7 -18.85 9.04 -8.58
C ILE A 7 -18.85 7.77 -9.44
N LEU A 8 -17.91 6.85 -9.21
CA LEU A 8 -17.85 5.58 -9.96
C LEU A 8 -19.04 4.67 -9.62
N ASP A 9 -19.38 4.56 -8.34
CA ASP A 9 -20.51 3.75 -7.87
C ASP A 9 -21.86 4.31 -8.38
N ASP A 10 -22.05 5.63 -8.38
CA ASP A 10 -23.24 6.31 -8.93
C ASP A 10 -23.41 6.04 -10.45
N LEU A 11 -22.32 5.74 -11.15
CA LEU A 11 -22.30 5.37 -12.56
C LEU A 11 -22.33 3.84 -12.79
N GLY A 12 -22.46 3.03 -11.73
CA GLY A 12 -22.47 1.57 -11.80
C GLY A 12 -21.13 0.95 -12.18
N PHE A 13 -20.02 1.68 -11.98
CA PHE A 13 -18.67 1.19 -12.26
C PHE A 13 -17.99 0.75 -10.96
N HIS A 14 -17.80 -0.56 -10.79
CA HIS A 14 -17.25 -1.13 -9.56
C HIS A 14 -15.82 -1.72 -9.72
N ASP A 15 -15.26 -1.70 -10.93
CA ASP A 15 -13.94 -2.26 -11.22
C ASP A 15 -12.81 -1.26 -10.93
N TYR A 16 -12.70 -0.85 -9.66
CA TYR A 16 -11.67 0.08 -9.20
C TYR A 16 -10.96 -0.39 -7.92
N LYS A 17 -9.85 0.27 -7.61
CA LYS A 17 -9.11 0.13 -6.35
C LYS A 17 -8.59 1.49 -5.91
N ILE A 18 -8.39 1.65 -4.62
CA ILE A 18 -7.99 2.94 -4.03
C ILE A 18 -6.53 2.89 -3.56
N SER A 19 -5.82 3.99 -3.77
CA SER A 19 -4.50 4.22 -3.21
C SER A 19 -4.41 5.65 -2.73
N VAL A 20 -3.88 5.87 -1.53
CA VAL A 20 -3.59 7.20 -1.00
C VAL A 20 -2.14 7.22 -0.54
N LYS A 21 -1.32 8.05 -1.17
CA LYS A 21 0.12 8.08 -0.95
C LYS A 21 0.54 9.48 -0.53
N ALA A 22 1.31 9.57 0.53
CA ALA A 22 1.95 10.80 0.98
C ALA A 22 3.46 10.57 1.17
N SER A 23 4.24 11.65 1.18
CA SER A 23 5.69 11.61 1.44
C SER A 23 6.01 11.17 2.88
N ASP A 24 5.12 11.54 3.82
CA ASP A 24 5.18 11.09 5.21
C ASP A 24 4.57 9.69 5.39
N MET A 25 5.34 8.81 6.04
CA MET A 25 4.95 7.42 6.25
C MET A 25 3.81 7.29 7.26
N PHE A 26 3.86 8.03 8.37
CA PHE A 26 2.87 7.91 9.43
C PHE A 26 1.50 8.41 8.98
N LEU A 27 1.47 9.52 8.25
CA LEU A 27 0.27 10.04 7.61
C LEU A 27 -0.31 9.03 6.61
N THR A 28 0.55 8.40 5.79
CA THR A 28 0.10 7.40 4.82
C THR A 28 -0.55 6.20 5.54
N VAL A 29 0.09 5.67 6.59
CA VAL A 29 -0.45 4.54 7.37
C VAL A 29 -1.79 4.92 8.03
N ALA A 30 -1.88 6.08 8.67
CA ALA A 30 -3.11 6.55 9.30
C ALA A 30 -4.24 6.77 8.28
N ALA A 31 -3.93 7.22 7.07
CA ALA A 31 -4.91 7.39 6.00
C ALA A 31 -5.45 6.04 5.49
N TYR A 32 -4.60 5.03 5.36
CA TYR A 32 -5.05 3.68 4.97
C TYR A 32 -5.91 3.02 6.06
N GLN A 33 -5.58 3.21 7.35
CA GLN A 33 -6.42 2.73 8.45
C GLN A 33 -7.82 3.33 8.41
N GLN A 34 -7.92 4.66 8.23
CA GLN A 34 -9.21 5.34 8.08
C GLN A 34 -9.97 4.90 6.82
N LEU A 35 -9.27 4.64 5.71
CA LEU A 35 -9.90 4.13 4.50
C LEU A 35 -10.45 2.72 4.67
N ALA A 36 -9.72 1.83 5.34
CA ALA A 36 -10.17 0.46 5.59
C ALA A 36 -11.44 0.41 6.46
N GLU A 37 -11.66 1.41 7.31
CA GLU A 37 -12.91 1.54 8.09
C GLU A 37 -14.05 2.17 7.27
N ALA A 38 -13.74 2.91 6.20
CA ALA A 38 -14.71 3.72 5.46
C ALA A 38 -15.19 3.09 4.15
N THR A 39 -14.51 2.07 3.62
CA THR A 39 -14.86 1.43 2.34
C THR A 39 -14.31 0.01 2.23
N ASP A 40 -15.06 -0.86 1.55
CA ASP A 40 -14.65 -2.22 1.19
C ASP A 40 -13.90 -2.28 -0.16
N ALA A 41 -13.69 -1.14 -0.82
CA ALA A 41 -12.97 -1.11 -2.09
C ALA A 41 -11.51 -1.60 -1.91
N PRO A 42 -10.97 -2.42 -2.82
CA PRO A 42 -9.62 -2.94 -2.68
C PRO A 42 -8.57 -1.84 -2.54
N LEU A 43 -7.61 -2.02 -1.65
CA LEU A 43 -6.58 -1.05 -1.31
C LEU A 43 -5.23 -1.45 -1.92
N HIS A 44 -4.69 -0.58 -2.76
CA HIS A 44 -3.32 -0.67 -3.27
C HIS A 44 -2.36 0.11 -2.37
N LEU A 45 -1.56 -0.62 -1.59
CA LEU A 45 -0.59 -0.06 -0.68
C LEU A 45 0.71 0.34 -1.38
N GLY A 46 1.31 1.43 -0.92
CA GLY A 46 2.68 1.77 -1.25
C GLY A 46 3.12 3.02 -0.50
N ILE A 47 4.38 3.07 -0.10
CA ILE A 47 5.01 4.25 0.49
C ILE A 47 5.80 4.97 -0.61
N THR A 48 5.44 6.21 -0.92
CA THR A 48 6.18 7.03 -1.89
C THR A 48 7.53 7.49 -1.32
N GLU A 49 8.51 7.65 -2.21
CA GLU A 49 9.83 8.20 -1.89
C GLU A 49 10.47 7.49 -0.69
N ALA A 50 10.52 6.16 -0.73
CA ALA A 50 11.09 5.39 0.37
C ALA A 50 12.63 5.59 0.47
N GLY A 51 13.27 5.98 -0.63
CA GLY A 51 14.71 6.24 -0.75
C GLY A 51 15.45 5.14 -1.51
N GLY A 52 16.78 5.16 -1.44
CA GLY A 52 17.63 4.11 -2.03
C GLY A 52 17.40 2.75 -1.37
N LEU A 53 17.95 1.69 -1.96
CA LEU A 53 17.66 0.28 -1.61
C LEU A 53 17.48 0.02 -0.09
N ARG A 54 18.51 0.27 0.73
CA ARG A 54 18.43 -0.02 2.17
C ARG A 54 17.38 0.82 2.90
N THR A 55 17.44 2.14 2.76
CA THR A 55 16.51 3.05 3.46
C THR A 55 15.08 2.82 3.02
N GLY A 56 14.87 2.63 1.72
CA GLY A 56 13.57 2.37 1.13
C GLY A 56 12.98 1.03 1.54
N THR A 57 13.80 -0.02 1.61
CA THR A 57 13.37 -1.32 2.16
C THR A 57 12.92 -1.15 3.61
N VAL A 58 13.73 -0.53 4.47
CA VAL A 58 13.38 -0.37 5.90
C VAL A 58 12.11 0.46 6.08
N LYS A 59 12.01 1.64 5.44
CA LYS A 59 10.83 2.52 5.56
C LYS A 59 9.57 1.83 5.03
N SER A 60 9.67 1.17 3.87
CA SER A 60 8.54 0.44 3.27
C SER A 60 8.09 -0.72 4.14
N SER A 61 9.01 -1.52 4.69
CA SER A 61 8.69 -2.65 5.55
C SER A 61 8.03 -2.22 6.87
N ILE A 62 8.43 -1.09 7.45
CA ILE A 62 7.78 -0.57 8.67
C ILE A 62 6.35 -0.13 8.37
N GLY A 63 6.15 0.72 7.36
CA GLY A 63 4.84 1.28 7.04
C GLY A 63 3.85 0.24 6.51
N MET A 64 4.24 -0.50 5.47
CA MET A 64 3.35 -1.51 4.87
C MET A 64 3.24 -2.75 5.73
N GLY A 65 4.29 -3.14 6.46
CA GLY A 65 4.22 -4.27 7.39
C GLY A 65 3.18 -4.06 8.48
N ALA A 66 3.07 -2.83 9.02
CA ALA A 66 2.04 -2.49 10.00
C ALA A 66 0.61 -2.62 9.44
N LEU A 67 0.38 -2.15 8.21
CA LEU A 67 -0.92 -2.25 7.54
C LEU A 67 -1.29 -3.70 7.22
N LEU A 68 -0.36 -4.44 6.61
CA LEU A 68 -0.57 -5.83 6.24
C LEU A 68 -0.78 -6.72 7.47
N TRP A 69 -0.05 -6.48 8.56
CA TRP A 69 -0.26 -7.17 9.84
C TRP A 69 -1.67 -6.93 10.40
N ALA A 70 -2.22 -5.74 10.22
CA ALA A 70 -3.59 -5.40 10.60
C ALA A 70 -4.66 -5.96 9.62
N GLY A 71 -4.26 -6.71 8.59
CA GLY A 71 -5.17 -7.24 7.57
C GLY A 71 -5.60 -6.21 6.51
N ILE A 72 -4.89 -5.09 6.41
CA ILE A 72 -5.21 -4.01 5.46
C ILE A 72 -4.30 -4.13 4.24
N GLY A 73 -4.91 -4.19 3.04
CA GLY A 73 -4.22 -4.14 1.75
C GLY A 73 -4.40 -5.38 0.88
N ASP A 74 -4.74 -5.17 -0.39
CA ASP A 74 -5.05 -6.24 -1.36
C ASP A 74 -3.94 -6.39 -2.41
N THR A 75 -3.16 -5.34 -2.62
CA THR A 75 -2.00 -5.33 -3.50
C THR A 75 -0.99 -4.32 -2.99
N ILE A 76 0.30 -4.59 -3.21
CA ILE A 76 1.38 -3.73 -2.72
C ILE A 76 2.29 -3.30 -3.87
N ARG A 77 2.95 -2.15 -3.69
CA ARG A 77 4.13 -1.75 -4.44
C ARG A 77 5.15 -1.13 -3.50
N VAL A 78 6.32 -1.75 -3.39
CA VAL A 78 7.52 -1.14 -2.79
C VAL A 78 8.06 -0.10 -3.78
N SER A 79 8.41 1.10 -3.34
CA SER A 79 8.95 2.15 -4.21
C SER A 79 10.40 2.47 -3.81
N LEU A 80 11.37 2.06 -4.61
CA LEU A 80 12.81 2.20 -4.32
C LEU A 80 13.52 3.01 -5.40
N SER A 81 14.49 3.82 -5.00
CA SER A 81 15.47 4.41 -5.93
C SER A 81 16.59 3.41 -6.21
N ALA A 82 16.24 2.29 -6.84
CA ALA A 82 17.13 1.16 -7.16
C ALA A 82 16.63 0.45 -8.44
N ASP A 83 17.26 -0.68 -8.80
CA ASP A 83 16.76 -1.55 -9.87
C ASP A 83 15.31 -1.98 -9.57
N PRO A 84 14.35 -1.87 -10.51
CA PRO A 84 12.96 -2.27 -10.31
C PRO A 84 12.78 -3.72 -9.83
N VAL A 85 13.71 -4.61 -10.16
CA VAL A 85 13.70 -6.00 -9.69
C VAL A 85 13.82 -6.06 -8.16
N GLU A 86 14.52 -5.12 -7.53
CA GLU A 86 14.62 -5.04 -6.07
C GLU A 86 13.29 -4.66 -5.41
N GLU A 87 12.44 -3.85 -6.07
CA GLU A 87 11.08 -3.57 -5.57
C GLU A 87 10.26 -4.87 -5.46
N VAL A 88 10.37 -5.72 -6.48
CA VAL A 88 9.68 -7.02 -6.53
C VAL A 88 10.22 -7.96 -5.46
N LYS A 89 11.54 -8.10 -5.34
CA LYS A 89 12.18 -8.97 -4.33
C LYS A 89 11.76 -8.58 -2.92
N VAL A 90 11.84 -7.28 -2.59
CA VAL A 90 11.44 -6.78 -1.27
C VAL A 90 9.96 -7.01 -1.01
N GLY A 91 9.09 -6.76 -2.00
CA GLY A 91 7.66 -7.01 -1.87
C GLY A 91 7.33 -8.49 -1.62
N PHE A 92 7.98 -9.40 -2.35
CA PHE A 92 7.82 -10.84 -2.16
C PHE A 92 8.28 -11.29 -0.78
N GLU A 93 9.48 -10.89 -0.35
CA GLU A 93 10.00 -11.25 0.98
C GLU A 93 9.14 -10.68 2.11
N MET A 94 8.57 -9.48 1.95
CA MET A 94 7.65 -8.89 2.92
C MET A 94 6.37 -9.73 3.06
N LEU A 95 5.71 -10.07 1.95
CA LEU A 95 4.51 -10.91 1.96
C LEU A 95 4.79 -12.30 2.53
N LYS A 96 5.93 -12.88 2.18
CA LYS A 96 6.38 -14.19 2.69
C LYS A 96 6.64 -14.16 4.20
N SER A 97 7.31 -13.11 4.68
CA SER A 97 7.61 -12.94 6.11
C SER A 97 6.35 -12.82 6.98
N LEU A 98 5.27 -12.29 6.41
CA LEU A 98 3.95 -12.17 7.05
C LEU A 98 3.06 -13.41 6.82
N GLY A 99 3.54 -14.44 6.12
CA GLY A 99 2.75 -15.63 5.78
C GLY A 99 1.61 -15.38 4.79
N LEU A 100 1.61 -14.24 4.10
CA LEU A 100 0.61 -13.86 3.08
C LEU A 100 0.95 -14.44 1.70
N ARG A 101 2.13 -15.07 1.56
CA ARG A 101 2.62 -15.73 0.36
C ARG A 101 3.65 -16.81 0.73
N THR A 102 3.83 -17.79 -0.16
CA THR A 102 4.89 -18.82 -0.09
C THR A 102 6.12 -18.47 -0.91
#